data_AF-A0A935IY69-F1
#
_entry.id   AF-A0A935IY69-F1
#
_cell.length_a   1.000
_cell.length_b   1.000
_cell.length_c   1.000
_cell.angle_alpha   90.00
_cell.angle_beta   90.00
_cell.angle_gamma   90.00
#
_symmetry.space_group_name_H-M   'P 1'
#
loop_
_entity.id
_entity.type
_entity.pdbx_description
1 polymer ?
#
loop_
_entity_poly.entity_id
_entity_poly.type
_entity_poly.pdbx_seq_one_letter_code
_entity_poly.pdbx_strand_id
1 'polypeptide(L)'
;MVTSNTVSASVYDEKKPGDDKKKVKSKDDTSSVNTNIAKLSEDCNEDVDIDTSLIVFPSNDLYASWDTTMAHPYNFNEAFKVDSVEIDLVNPDAPGFKMPFKGNTTSEFGWRRRRPHYGTDIDLVTGDTVVSAFDGMVRIAKVCYGYGNCIIVRHNNGLETVYGHLSQMNVEVGQVVKAGEIIGLGGNTGRSTGDHLHWELRYLGQAIDAMDVVDFKSGNLKDNCFVLRKTDVVAKYDLRALKGRHRRDVGLTKAELAYAKKTGSKLHKIKNGDTLGYLAKRYHTTVGALCKKNKLKPTSTLRLGQLIKI
;
A
#
# COMPACT_ATOMS: atom_id res chain seq x y z
N MET A 1 -22.93 93.93 -39.39
CA MET A 1 -23.20 94.28 -37.98
C MET A 1 -23.49 92.99 -37.22
N VAL A 2 -23.01 92.87 -35.98
CA VAL A 2 -23.81 92.62 -34.75
C VAL A 2 -25.25 92.07 -35.00
N THR A 3 -25.72 90.93 -34.46
CA THR A 3 -25.16 89.98 -33.45
C THR A 3 -25.79 88.58 -33.51
N SER A 4 -25.00 87.57 -33.13
CA SER A 4 -25.28 86.42 -32.24
C SER A 4 -26.65 85.74 -32.15
N ASN A 5 -26.63 84.40 -32.20
CA ASN A 5 -27.31 83.56 -31.21
C ASN A 5 -26.60 82.20 -31.02
N THR A 6 -26.73 81.59 -29.84
CA THR A 6 -26.00 80.38 -29.34
C THR A 6 -26.91 79.63 -28.34
N VAL A 7 -26.79 78.34 -27.95
CA VAL A 7 -25.91 77.18 -28.24
C VAL A 7 -26.69 75.91 -27.81
N SER A 8 -26.60 74.74 -28.47
CA SER A 8 -25.83 73.53 -28.05
C SER A 8 -26.26 72.35 -28.97
N ALA A 9 -25.34 71.60 -29.61
CA ALA A 9 -24.66 70.37 -29.15
C ALA A 9 -25.60 69.14 -28.95
N SER A 10 -25.33 67.92 -29.45
CA SER A 10 -24.17 67.37 -30.20
C SER A 10 -24.58 66.22 -31.17
N VAL A 11 -23.63 65.43 -31.72
CA VAL A 11 -23.73 64.73 -33.03
C VAL A 11 -23.99 63.20 -32.96
N TYR A 12 -24.34 62.60 -34.10
CA TYR A 12 -25.03 61.30 -34.32
C TYR A 12 -24.17 60.02 -34.50
N ASP A 13 -24.87 58.87 -34.56
CA ASP A 13 -24.49 57.47 -34.87
C ASP A 13 -24.31 57.19 -36.39
N GLU A 14 -24.00 55.93 -36.79
CA GLU A 14 -24.30 55.19 -38.06
C GLU A 14 -23.17 54.24 -38.58
N LYS A 15 -23.43 53.43 -39.65
CA LYS A 15 -22.93 52.02 -39.76
C LYS A 15 -22.57 51.49 -41.19
N LYS A 16 -21.70 50.44 -41.26
CA LYS A 16 -21.63 49.30 -42.26
C LYS A 16 -21.13 49.57 -43.73
N PRO A 17 -20.94 48.56 -44.64
CA PRO A 17 -20.32 47.18 -44.54
C PRO A 17 -19.53 46.62 -45.80
N GLY A 18 -18.94 45.39 -45.71
CA GLY A 18 -18.57 44.45 -46.83
C GLY A 18 -17.12 44.49 -47.36
N ASP A 19 -16.50 43.52 -48.07
CA ASP A 19 -16.65 42.03 -48.29
C ASP A 19 -15.19 41.43 -48.28
N ASP A 20 -14.63 40.40 -48.97
CA ASP A 20 -14.98 39.40 -50.01
C ASP A 20 -14.35 38.00 -49.66
N LYS A 21 -13.64 37.29 -50.56
CA LYS A 21 -13.57 35.80 -50.56
C LYS A 21 -12.23 35.18 -51.02
N LYS A 22 -11.83 34.03 -50.40
CA LYS A 22 -11.33 32.80 -51.09
C LYS A 22 -11.10 31.57 -50.16
N LYS A 23 -11.76 30.44 -50.52
CA LYS A 23 -11.36 28.99 -50.57
C LYS A 23 -10.16 28.44 -49.71
N VAL A 24 -10.09 27.18 -49.20
CA VAL A 24 -10.95 25.95 -49.17
C VAL A 24 -10.31 24.81 -48.29
N LYS A 25 -11.11 23.98 -47.55
CA LYS A 25 -10.87 22.58 -47.01
C LYS A 25 -9.58 22.26 -46.18
N SER A 26 -9.41 21.12 -45.47
CA SER A 26 -10.29 20.24 -44.64
C SER A 26 -9.50 19.08 -43.96
N LYS A 27 -9.90 18.64 -42.75
CA LYS A 27 -9.61 17.35 -42.05
C LYS A 27 -8.21 17.03 -41.48
N ASP A 28 -8.23 16.73 -40.17
CA ASP A 28 -7.76 15.53 -39.44
C ASP A 28 -6.29 14.99 -39.48
N ASP A 29 -5.88 14.49 -38.29
CA ASP A 29 -4.86 13.47 -37.95
C ASP A 29 -3.32 13.72 -37.93
N THR A 30 -2.80 13.69 -36.68
CA THR A 30 -1.57 13.00 -36.19
C THR A 30 -0.13 13.54 -36.42
N SER A 31 0.67 13.29 -35.37
CA SER A 31 2.12 12.98 -35.33
C SER A 31 3.19 14.10 -35.24
N SER A 32 4.24 13.77 -34.47
CA SER A 32 5.60 14.34 -34.43
C SER A 32 5.80 15.87 -34.43
N VAL A 33 6.02 16.44 -33.24
CA VAL A 33 6.87 17.65 -33.11
C VAL A 33 8.32 17.22 -33.21
N ASN A 34 9.00 17.60 -34.28
CA ASN A 34 10.40 17.25 -34.54
C ASN A 34 11.35 18.30 -33.93
N THR A 35 12.22 17.90 -33.01
CA THR A 35 13.05 18.82 -32.19
C THR A 35 14.33 19.24 -32.92
N ASN A 36 14.24 20.27 -33.77
CA ASN A 36 15.40 20.93 -34.37
C ASN A 36 15.88 22.13 -33.52
N ILE A 37 16.43 21.85 -32.33
CA ILE A 37 17.25 22.82 -31.58
C ILE A 37 18.73 22.47 -31.84
N ALA A 38 19.17 22.75 -33.08
CA ALA A 38 20.54 22.55 -33.55
C ALA A 38 21.17 23.87 -34.00
N LYS A 39 20.92 24.95 -33.26
CA LYS A 39 21.57 26.25 -33.43
C LYS A 39 21.35 27.15 -32.20
N LEU A 40 22.23 27.02 -31.21
CA LEU A 40 22.56 27.97 -30.13
C LEU A 40 23.53 27.24 -29.17
N SER A 41 24.78 27.13 -29.60
CA SER A 41 25.86 26.44 -28.88
C SER A 41 27.19 27.15 -29.15
N GLU A 42 27.25 28.42 -28.77
CA GLU A 42 28.44 29.26 -28.71
C GLU A 42 28.27 30.19 -27.50
N ASP A 43 29.36 30.37 -26.75
CA ASP A 43 29.50 31.07 -25.47
C ASP A 43 28.84 30.47 -24.20
N CYS A 44 29.45 30.81 -23.06
CA CYS A 44 29.18 30.41 -21.66
C CYS A 44 29.58 28.96 -21.27
N ASN A 45 30.84 28.78 -20.87
CA ASN A 45 31.28 27.64 -20.05
C ASN A 45 30.78 27.79 -18.60
N GLU A 46 30.04 26.81 -18.11
CA GLU A 46 30.00 26.43 -16.69
C GLU A 46 29.61 24.94 -16.63
N ASP A 47 30.45 24.09 -16.03
CA ASP A 47 30.32 22.62 -16.12
C ASP A 47 29.16 22.11 -15.26
N VAL A 48 27.99 21.92 -15.89
CA VAL A 48 26.76 21.42 -15.24
C VAL A 48 26.36 20.07 -15.87
N ASP A 49 27.22 19.06 -15.66
CA ASP A 49 26.93 17.65 -15.96
C ASP A 49 25.87 17.08 -15.01
N ILE A 50 24.60 17.45 -15.24
CA ILE A 50 23.45 16.78 -14.61
C ILE A 50 23.17 15.49 -15.37
N ASP A 51 23.98 14.47 -15.09
CA ASP A 51 23.73 13.10 -15.54
C ASP A 51 22.42 12.58 -14.91
N THR A 52 21.35 12.67 -15.70
CA THR A 52 20.02 12.21 -15.34
C THR A 52 19.79 10.73 -15.66
N SER A 53 20.85 9.99 -16.04
CA SER A 53 20.80 8.56 -16.40
C SER A 53 21.34 7.62 -15.32
N LEU A 54 22.08 8.12 -14.31
CA LEU A 54 22.76 7.30 -13.30
C LEU A 54 22.07 7.17 -11.92
N ILE A 55 20.75 7.43 -11.80
CA ILE A 55 20.02 7.07 -10.56
C ILE A 55 19.78 5.54 -10.52
N VAL A 56 20.82 4.79 -10.17
CA VAL A 56 20.75 3.34 -9.88
C VAL A 56 20.12 3.14 -8.51
N PHE A 57 18.79 3.26 -8.45
CA PHE A 57 18.03 2.98 -7.24
C PHE A 57 17.91 1.45 -6.99
N PRO A 58 17.77 1.01 -5.73
CA PRO A 58 17.63 -0.41 -5.38
C PRO A 58 16.55 -1.14 -6.18
N SER A 59 16.91 -2.30 -6.74
CA SER A 59 16.04 -3.18 -7.54
C SER A 59 15.30 -2.47 -8.69
N ASN A 60 16.01 -1.65 -9.47
CA ASN A 60 15.52 -1.00 -10.70
C ASN A 60 15.04 -2.01 -11.77
N ASP A 61 15.62 -3.21 -11.79
CA ASP A 61 15.18 -4.37 -12.61
C ASP A 61 13.75 -4.84 -12.26
N LEU A 62 13.36 -4.73 -10.99
CA LEU A 62 12.08 -5.17 -10.46
C LEU A 62 11.05 -4.03 -10.42
N TYR A 63 11.49 -2.80 -10.16
CA TYR A 63 10.65 -1.62 -9.96
C TYR A 63 10.81 -0.61 -11.09
N ALA A 64 9.90 -0.65 -12.07
CA ALA A 64 9.88 0.24 -13.24
C ALA A 64 9.72 1.77 -12.97
N SER A 65 9.77 2.22 -11.71
CA SER A 65 9.80 3.64 -11.34
C SER A 65 10.35 3.91 -9.93
N TRP A 66 10.86 5.12 -9.73
CA TRP A 66 11.22 5.69 -8.42
C TRP A 66 10.20 6.76 -7.98
N ASP A 67 8.98 6.32 -7.65
CA ASP A 67 7.93 7.22 -7.18
C ASP A 67 8.15 7.60 -5.70
N THR A 68 8.53 8.85 -5.46
CA THR A 68 8.72 9.45 -4.13
C THR A 68 7.43 10.13 -3.62
N THR A 69 6.37 10.15 -4.43
CA THR A 69 5.11 10.86 -4.19
C THR A 69 4.09 9.99 -3.46
N MET A 70 3.87 8.74 -3.90
CA MET A 70 2.89 7.84 -3.31
C MET A 70 3.52 6.77 -2.41
N ALA A 71 2.93 6.53 -1.24
CA ALA A 71 3.37 5.49 -0.33
C ALA A 71 3.41 4.10 -1.01
N HIS A 72 2.31 3.72 -1.67
CA HIS A 72 2.13 2.40 -2.29
C HIS A 72 1.54 2.56 -3.71
N PRO A 73 2.36 2.84 -4.74
CA PRO A 73 1.89 3.05 -6.12
C PRO A 73 1.73 1.76 -6.92
N TYR A 74 2.49 0.72 -6.58
CA TYR A 74 2.55 -0.52 -7.37
C TYR A 74 1.32 -1.41 -7.16
N ASN A 75 0.64 -1.79 -8.24
CA ASN A 75 -0.33 -2.89 -8.22
C ASN A 75 0.42 -4.23 -8.34
N PHE A 76 0.44 -5.00 -7.25
CA PHE A 76 1.12 -6.28 -7.19
C PHE A 76 0.72 -7.27 -8.31
N ASN A 77 -0.55 -7.30 -8.73
CA ASN A 77 -0.99 -8.20 -9.81
C ASN A 77 -0.51 -7.76 -11.20
N GLU A 78 -0.14 -6.48 -11.34
CA GLU A 78 0.44 -5.94 -12.57
C GLU A 78 1.96 -6.15 -12.58
N ALA A 79 2.65 -5.97 -11.45
CA ALA A 79 4.10 -6.16 -11.39
C ALA A 79 4.53 -7.65 -11.24
N PHE A 80 3.87 -8.44 -10.40
CA PHE A 80 4.33 -9.78 -10.04
C PHE A 80 3.83 -10.86 -11.01
N LYS A 81 4.63 -11.16 -12.04
CA LYS A 81 4.26 -12.11 -13.11
C LYS A 81 4.55 -13.58 -12.81
N VAL A 82 5.61 -13.90 -12.07
CA VAL A 82 6.00 -15.28 -11.71
C VAL A 82 5.12 -15.86 -10.59
N ASP A 83 4.99 -17.18 -10.48
CA ASP A 83 4.13 -17.82 -9.46
C ASP A 83 4.76 -17.84 -8.05
N SER A 84 6.09 -17.78 -7.99
CA SER A 84 6.87 -17.56 -6.77
C SER A 84 8.16 -16.83 -7.07
N VAL A 85 8.68 -16.11 -6.08
CA VAL A 85 10.03 -15.54 -6.08
C VAL A 85 10.74 -15.94 -4.79
N GLU A 86 12.04 -16.12 -4.89
CA GLU A 86 12.94 -16.33 -3.76
C GLU A 86 13.62 -15.00 -3.43
N ILE A 87 13.59 -14.59 -2.16
CA ILE A 87 14.05 -13.27 -1.72
C ILE A 87 15.16 -13.45 -0.70
N ASP A 88 16.40 -13.14 -1.10
CA ASP A 88 17.57 -13.16 -0.21
C ASP A 88 17.49 -12.00 0.78
N LEU A 89 17.31 -12.33 2.07
CA LEU A 89 17.17 -11.37 3.16
C LEU A 89 18.53 -10.91 3.71
N VAL A 90 19.58 -11.70 3.48
CA VAL A 90 20.95 -11.43 3.91
C VAL A 90 21.91 -11.74 2.78
N ASN A 91 22.64 -10.72 2.30
CA ASN A 91 23.85 -10.94 1.52
C ASN A 91 25.01 -11.26 2.51
N PRO A 92 25.79 -12.34 2.33
CA PRO A 92 26.95 -12.65 3.18
C PRO A 92 27.98 -11.53 3.28
N ASP A 93 28.10 -10.67 2.25
CA ASP A 93 29.08 -9.57 2.19
C ASP A 93 28.56 -8.24 2.80
N ALA A 94 27.35 -8.22 3.35
CA ALA A 94 26.70 -7.01 3.87
C ALA A 94 26.34 -7.13 5.37
N PRO A 95 26.20 -6.01 6.10
CA PRO A 95 25.58 -6.04 7.42
C PRO A 95 24.12 -6.54 7.29
N GLY A 96 23.88 -7.80 7.66
CA GLY A 96 22.55 -8.41 7.62
C GLY A 96 21.54 -7.73 8.55
N PHE A 97 20.27 -8.11 8.38
CA PHE A 97 19.09 -7.58 9.07
C PHE A 97 19.31 -7.09 10.52
N LYS A 98 18.65 -5.98 10.84
CA LYS A 98 18.52 -5.45 12.19
C LYS A 98 17.05 -5.25 12.53
N MET A 99 16.65 -5.62 13.74
CA MET A 99 15.32 -5.28 14.25
C MET A 99 15.17 -3.75 14.32
N PRO A 100 14.14 -3.14 13.70
CA PRO A 100 14.05 -1.68 13.56
C PRO A 100 13.77 -0.95 14.88
N PHE A 101 13.13 -1.64 15.83
CA PHE A 101 13.11 -1.32 17.26
C PHE A 101 12.93 -2.62 18.07
N LYS A 102 13.55 -2.71 19.26
CA LYS A 102 13.45 -3.89 20.14
C LYS A 102 12.38 -3.70 21.22
N GLY A 103 11.12 -3.68 20.80
CA GLY A 103 9.94 -3.59 21.66
C GLY A 103 9.03 -4.81 21.56
N ASN A 104 8.02 -4.89 22.43
CA ASN A 104 6.99 -5.94 22.36
C ASN A 104 6.06 -5.71 21.17
N THR A 105 5.52 -6.76 20.55
CA THR A 105 4.42 -6.57 19.59
C THR A 105 3.13 -6.18 20.32
N THR A 106 2.51 -5.06 19.92
CA THR A 106 1.21 -4.62 20.42
C THR A 106 0.05 -4.97 19.46
N SER A 107 0.32 -5.10 18.16
CA SER A 107 -0.64 -5.66 17.19
C SER A 107 0.04 -6.32 15.99
N GLU A 108 -0.35 -7.57 15.74
CA GLU A 108 0.05 -8.38 14.59
C GLU A 108 -0.57 -7.87 13.26
N PHE A 109 -0.02 -8.33 12.14
CA PHE A 109 -0.57 -8.17 10.78
C PHE A 109 -1.97 -8.83 10.67
N GLY A 110 -2.85 -8.26 9.82
CA GLY A 110 -4.12 -8.92 9.47
C GLY A 110 -5.38 -8.11 9.75
N TRP A 111 -6.49 -8.77 10.14
CA TRP A 111 -7.80 -8.13 10.24
C TRP A 111 -8.17 -7.67 11.66
N ARG A 112 -7.95 -6.38 11.96
CA ARG A 112 -8.62 -5.71 13.09
C ARG A 112 -10.13 -5.58 12.80
N ARG A 113 -10.93 -5.39 13.87
CA ARG A 113 -12.43 -5.44 13.90
C ARG A 113 -13.19 -4.81 12.72
N ARG A 114 -12.66 -3.76 12.07
CA ARG A 114 -13.28 -3.10 10.90
C ARG A 114 -12.33 -2.86 9.71
N ARG A 115 -11.01 -2.77 9.93
CA ARG A 115 -9.99 -2.35 8.96
C ARG A 115 -8.85 -3.39 8.89
N PRO A 116 -8.19 -3.56 7.73
CA PRO A 116 -6.97 -4.36 7.67
C PRO A 116 -5.84 -3.59 8.37
N HIS A 117 -4.84 -4.34 8.81
CA HIS A 117 -3.59 -3.88 9.35
C HIS A 117 -2.47 -4.53 8.53
N TYR A 118 -1.61 -3.70 7.93
CA TYR A 118 -0.68 -4.12 6.88
C TYR A 118 0.78 -4.21 7.35
N GLY A 119 1.05 -3.97 8.63
CA GLY A 119 2.35 -4.14 9.26
C GLY A 119 2.24 -4.89 10.58
N THR A 120 3.22 -4.70 11.46
CA THR A 120 3.20 -5.09 12.87
C THR A 120 3.49 -3.85 13.72
N ASP A 121 2.68 -3.61 14.75
CA ASP A 121 2.89 -2.51 15.69
C ASP A 121 3.82 -2.97 16.81
N ILE A 122 4.89 -2.22 17.06
CA ILE A 122 5.93 -2.48 18.07
C ILE A 122 5.87 -1.39 19.14
N ASP A 123 5.74 -1.80 20.40
CA ASP A 123 5.74 -0.97 21.60
C ASP A 123 7.02 -0.12 21.69
N LEU A 124 6.88 1.19 21.82
CA LEU A 124 7.98 2.13 22.08
C LEU A 124 7.47 3.42 22.72
N VAL A 125 8.37 4.28 23.18
CA VAL A 125 8.08 5.62 23.70
C VAL A 125 8.41 6.68 22.63
N THR A 126 7.62 7.75 22.56
CA THR A 126 7.97 8.90 21.69
C THR A 126 9.38 9.41 21.99
N GLY A 127 10.25 9.37 20.98
CA GLY A 127 11.67 9.73 21.09
C GLY A 127 12.66 8.56 21.04
N ASP A 128 12.19 7.31 21.14
CA ASP A 128 13.04 6.12 20.97
C ASP A 128 13.64 6.04 19.55
N THR A 129 14.90 5.64 19.41
CA THR A 129 15.59 5.57 18.11
C THR A 129 15.07 4.42 17.25
N VAL A 130 14.63 4.72 16.02
CA VAL A 130 14.23 3.73 15.01
C VAL A 130 15.30 3.61 13.92
N VAL A 131 15.68 2.38 13.58
CA VAL A 131 16.76 2.09 12.63
C VAL A 131 16.25 1.43 11.34
N SER A 132 16.99 1.59 10.23
CA SER A 132 16.72 0.84 8.99
C SER A 132 16.95 -0.66 9.22
N ALA A 133 15.99 -1.48 8.80
CA ALA A 133 16.03 -2.92 9.01
C ALA A 133 17.01 -3.66 8.08
N PHE A 134 17.26 -3.13 6.89
CA PHE A 134 18.21 -3.65 5.90
C PHE A 134 18.92 -2.48 5.19
N ASP A 135 20.03 -2.78 4.50
CA ASP A 135 20.67 -1.84 3.56
C ASP A 135 19.71 -1.43 2.43
N GLY A 136 19.70 -0.15 2.04
CA GLY A 136 18.81 0.34 1.00
C GLY A 136 18.90 1.84 0.73
N MET A 137 17.88 2.38 0.06
CA MET A 137 17.75 3.80 -0.26
C MET A 137 16.35 4.31 0.15
N VAL A 138 16.31 5.49 0.76
CA VAL A 138 15.08 6.15 1.21
C VAL A 138 14.27 6.63 0.00
N ARG A 139 13.11 6.00 -0.27
CA ARG A 139 12.17 6.43 -1.32
C ARG A 139 11.24 7.54 -0.85
N ILE A 140 10.87 7.52 0.44
CA ILE A 140 9.99 8.52 1.06
C ILE A 140 10.51 8.84 2.45
N ALA A 141 10.52 10.12 2.80
CA ALA A 141 10.64 10.64 4.16
C ALA A 141 9.72 11.87 4.31
N LYS A 142 8.43 11.67 4.59
CA LYS A 142 7.44 12.76 4.71
C LYS A 142 6.14 12.33 5.41
N VAL A 143 5.23 13.28 5.64
CA VAL A 143 3.87 12.98 6.11
C VAL A 143 3.07 12.20 5.05
N CYS A 144 2.60 11.01 5.40
CA CYS A 144 1.75 10.17 4.55
C CYS A 144 0.39 9.89 5.21
N TYR A 145 -0.69 9.86 4.42
CA TYR A 145 -2.05 9.66 4.93
C TYR A 145 -2.19 8.32 5.65
N GLY A 146 -2.64 8.36 6.91
CA GLY A 146 -2.71 7.19 7.79
C GLY A 146 -1.44 7.04 8.63
N TYR A 147 -0.28 6.92 7.98
CA TYR A 147 1.00 6.67 8.66
C TYR A 147 1.51 7.85 9.52
N GLY A 148 1.14 9.10 9.20
CA GLY A 148 1.78 10.25 9.85
C GLY A 148 3.15 10.50 9.25
N ASN A 149 4.15 10.88 10.05
CA ASN A 149 5.53 10.88 9.57
C ASN A 149 5.94 9.46 9.17
N CYS A 150 6.40 9.31 7.94
CA CYS A 150 6.53 8.03 7.28
C CYS A 150 7.84 7.99 6.51
N ILE A 151 8.69 7.02 6.83
CA ILE A 151 9.86 6.67 6.03
C ILE A 151 9.54 5.38 5.26
N ILE A 152 9.94 5.31 3.99
CA ILE A 152 9.96 4.07 3.21
C ILE A 152 11.35 3.90 2.62
N VAL A 153 12.00 2.78 2.94
CA VAL A 153 13.30 2.38 2.38
C VAL A 153 13.08 1.24 1.38
N ARG A 154 13.67 1.33 0.19
CA ARG A 154 13.74 0.20 -0.76
C ARG A 154 15.11 -0.47 -0.66
N HIS A 155 15.11 -1.80 -0.69
CA HIS A 155 16.28 -2.65 -0.50
C HIS A 155 16.63 -3.37 -1.80
N ASN A 156 17.89 -3.80 -1.93
CA ASN A 156 18.42 -4.41 -3.17
C ASN A 156 17.81 -5.79 -3.50
N ASN A 157 17.11 -6.41 -2.56
CA ASN A 157 16.38 -7.67 -2.71
C ASN A 157 14.89 -7.47 -3.07
N GLY A 158 14.51 -6.28 -3.53
CA GLY A 158 13.15 -5.98 -3.96
C GLY A 158 12.13 -5.77 -2.84
N LEU A 159 12.57 -5.78 -1.57
CA LEU A 159 11.71 -5.42 -0.44
C LEU A 159 11.64 -3.90 -0.25
N GLU A 160 10.50 -3.43 0.23
CA GLU A 160 10.35 -2.11 0.84
C GLU A 160 9.95 -2.27 2.30
N THR A 161 10.62 -1.54 3.20
CA THR A 161 10.23 -1.42 4.61
C THR A 161 9.62 -0.05 4.88
N VAL A 162 8.55 -0.03 5.70
CA VAL A 162 7.78 1.18 6.02
C VAL A 162 7.86 1.43 7.52
N TYR A 163 8.14 2.68 7.91
CA TYR A 163 8.30 3.11 9.29
C TYR A 163 7.29 4.24 9.53
N GLY A 164 6.14 3.89 10.08
CA GLY A 164 5.03 4.81 10.36
C GLY A 164 4.98 5.30 11.81
N HIS A 165 4.17 6.33 12.01
CA HIS A 165 3.85 6.99 13.29
C HIS A 165 5.01 7.72 13.98
N LEU A 166 6.18 7.82 13.33
CA LEU A 166 7.39 8.47 13.83
C LEU A 166 7.12 9.88 14.38
N SER A 167 7.87 10.31 15.40
CA SER A 167 7.86 11.69 15.88
C SER A 167 8.76 12.59 15.02
N GLN A 168 9.94 12.07 14.64
CA GLN A 168 10.92 12.74 13.81
C GLN A 168 11.43 11.81 12.71
N MET A 169 11.81 12.39 11.57
CA MET A 169 12.53 11.73 10.49
C MET A 169 13.93 12.36 10.41
N ASN A 170 14.97 11.54 10.27
CA ASN A 170 16.37 11.96 10.35
C ASN A 170 17.13 11.70 9.03
N VAL A 171 16.40 11.40 7.96
CA VAL A 171 16.91 11.05 6.62
C VAL A 171 16.09 11.69 5.52
N GLU A 172 16.71 11.88 4.36
CA GLU A 172 16.08 12.52 3.19
C GLU A 172 15.87 11.54 2.02
N VAL A 173 15.01 11.91 1.08
CA VAL A 173 14.71 11.09 -0.10
C VAL A 173 15.94 10.99 -1.01
N GLY A 174 16.31 9.77 -1.37
CA GLY A 174 17.54 9.46 -2.12
C GLY A 174 18.73 9.08 -1.23
N GLN A 175 18.66 9.28 0.09
CA GLN A 175 19.73 8.85 1.00
C GLN A 175 19.87 7.32 0.99
N VAL A 176 21.10 6.85 0.79
CA VAL A 176 21.48 5.44 1.02
C VAL A 176 21.67 5.24 2.52
N VAL A 177 21.06 4.19 3.07
CA VAL A 177 21.08 3.87 4.51
C VAL A 177 21.52 2.42 4.75
N LYS A 178 22.23 2.18 5.86
CA LYS A 178 22.71 0.85 6.28
C LYS A 178 21.79 0.17 7.30
N ALA A 179 21.82 -1.15 7.34
CA ALA A 179 21.11 -1.94 8.34
C ALA A 179 21.60 -1.59 9.77
N GLY A 180 20.72 -1.00 10.58
CA GLY A 180 21.05 -0.47 11.92
C GLY A 180 21.36 1.03 11.97
N GLU A 181 21.36 1.74 10.84
CA GLU A 181 21.47 3.20 10.81
C GLU A 181 20.19 3.85 11.34
N ILE A 182 20.32 4.89 12.19
CA ILE A 182 19.17 5.61 12.76
C ILE A 182 18.51 6.45 11.68
N ILE A 183 17.25 6.12 11.34
CA ILE A 183 16.49 6.81 10.30
C ILE A 183 15.44 7.79 10.85
N GLY A 184 15.05 7.64 12.11
CA GLY A 184 14.03 8.49 12.73
C GLY A 184 13.83 8.18 14.21
N LEU A 185 12.86 8.86 14.83
CA LEU A 185 12.46 8.63 16.21
C LEU A 185 11.01 8.13 16.28
N GLY A 186 10.74 7.16 17.15
CA GLY A 186 9.41 6.61 17.43
C GLY A 186 8.43 7.66 17.92
N GLY A 187 7.13 7.41 17.77
CA GLY A 187 6.11 8.40 18.08
C GLY A 187 4.67 7.92 17.99
N ASN A 188 3.78 8.89 17.77
CA ASN A 188 2.32 8.73 17.80
C ASN A 188 1.63 9.58 16.71
N THR A 189 2.28 9.81 15.56
CA THR A 189 1.77 10.74 14.53
C THR A 189 0.79 10.09 13.54
N GLY A 190 -0.05 10.90 12.88
CA GLY A 190 -1.00 10.42 11.87
C GLY A 190 -2.25 9.78 12.48
N ARG A 191 -2.49 8.48 12.21
CA ARG A 191 -3.67 7.74 12.71
C ARG A 191 -3.30 6.62 13.69
N SER A 192 -2.40 6.95 14.61
CA SER A 192 -2.10 6.17 15.80
C SER A 192 -3.18 6.34 16.90
N THR A 193 -3.04 5.62 18.02
CA THR A 193 -3.86 5.75 19.25
C THR A 193 -3.01 5.68 20.54
N GLY A 194 -1.68 5.79 20.43
CA GLY A 194 -0.71 5.48 21.48
C GLY A 194 0.68 5.30 20.87
N ASP A 195 1.74 5.48 21.64
CA ASP A 195 3.10 5.48 21.11
C ASP A 195 3.48 4.06 20.61
N HIS A 196 3.90 3.95 19.34
CA HIS A 196 4.41 2.71 18.75
C HIS A 196 5.10 2.97 17.40
N LEU A 197 5.99 2.07 17.00
CA LEU A 197 6.43 1.96 15.60
C LEU A 197 5.45 1.07 14.86
N HIS A 198 4.81 1.61 13.82
CA HIS A 198 4.09 0.80 12.85
C HIS A 198 5.05 0.39 11.73
N TRP A 199 5.45 -0.88 11.69
CA TRP A 199 6.43 -1.39 10.73
C TRP A 199 5.78 -2.32 9.70
N GLU A 200 5.86 -1.98 8.41
CA GLU A 200 5.44 -2.88 7.32
C GLU A 200 6.65 -3.46 6.58
N LEU A 201 6.54 -4.72 6.16
CA LEU A 201 7.40 -5.33 5.15
C LEU A 201 6.59 -5.53 3.86
N ARG A 202 7.11 -5.13 2.71
CA ARG A 202 6.39 -5.17 1.43
C ARG A 202 7.26 -5.65 0.28
N TYR A 203 6.64 -6.25 -0.73
CA TYR A 203 7.28 -6.60 -2.00
C TYR A 203 6.35 -6.19 -3.15
N LEU A 204 6.85 -5.42 -4.13
CA LEU A 204 6.05 -4.91 -5.25
C LEU A 204 4.70 -4.26 -4.83
N GLY A 205 4.71 -3.51 -3.73
CA GLY A 205 3.53 -2.86 -3.16
C GLY A 205 2.58 -3.75 -2.36
N GLN A 206 2.70 -5.08 -2.41
CA GLN A 206 1.95 -5.99 -1.53
C GLN A 206 2.62 -6.06 -0.15
N ALA A 207 1.84 -5.82 0.90
CA ALA A 207 2.31 -6.01 2.28
C ALA A 207 2.40 -7.49 2.62
N ILE A 208 3.47 -7.91 3.29
CA ILE A 208 3.71 -9.27 3.77
C ILE A 208 3.58 -9.25 5.30
N ASP A 209 3.19 -10.36 5.90
CA ASP A 209 3.24 -10.48 7.35
C ASP A 209 4.71 -10.56 7.80
N ALA A 210 5.20 -9.48 8.41
CA ALA A 210 6.57 -9.40 8.90
C ALA A 210 6.92 -10.53 9.90
N MET A 211 5.91 -11.11 10.58
CA MET A 211 6.12 -12.26 11.47
C MET A 211 6.40 -13.57 10.73
N ASP A 212 6.21 -13.69 9.42
CA ASP A 212 6.68 -14.86 8.67
C ASP A 212 8.20 -14.80 8.40
N VAL A 213 8.77 -13.60 8.43
CA VAL A 213 10.18 -13.32 8.09
C VAL A 213 11.05 -13.14 9.34
N VAL A 214 10.52 -12.49 10.37
CA VAL A 214 11.24 -12.10 11.60
C VAL A 214 10.68 -12.81 12.82
N ASP A 215 11.56 -13.29 13.73
CA ASP A 215 11.16 -13.54 15.11
C ASP A 215 11.29 -12.26 15.93
N PHE A 216 10.15 -11.65 16.25
CA PHE A 216 10.06 -10.44 17.06
C PHE A 216 10.54 -10.66 18.52
N LYS A 217 10.67 -11.91 18.99
CA LYS A 217 11.19 -12.20 20.34
C LYS A 217 12.71 -12.16 20.40
N SER A 218 13.41 -12.76 19.43
CA SER A 218 14.87 -12.68 19.36
C SER A 218 15.37 -11.40 18.66
N GLY A 219 14.53 -10.77 17.84
CA GLY A 219 14.91 -9.64 16.98
C GLY A 219 15.78 -10.05 15.78
N ASN A 220 15.65 -11.30 15.32
CA ASN A 220 16.42 -11.86 14.20
C ASN A 220 15.48 -12.33 13.08
N LEU A 221 16.04 -12.56 11.89
CA LEU A 221 15.33 -13.31 10.86
C LEU A 221 15.11 -14.77 11.27
N LYS A 222 14.09 -15.40 10.68
CA LYS A 222 13.81 -16.84 10.85
C LYS A 222 14.65 -17.72 9.92
N ASP A 223 15.05 -17.17 8.78
CA ASP A 223 15.88 -17.79 7.74
C ASP A 223 16.58 -16.67 6.97
N ASN A 224 17.63 -16.98 6.19
CA ASN A 224 18.33 -16.01 5.35
C ASN A 224 17.59 -15.71 4.02
N CYS A 225 16.58 -16.51 3.70
CA CYS A 225 15.78 -16.43 2.47
C CYS A 225 14.28 -16.48 2.80
N PHE A 226 13.44 -15.80 1.99
CA PHE A 226 11.98 -15.92 2.06
C PHE A 226 11.37 -16.16 0.67
N VAL A 227 10.62 -17.25 0.52
CA VAL A 227 9.92 -17.60 -0.73
C VAL A 227 8.51 -17.02 -0.73
N LEU A 228 8.31 -15.93 -1.48
CA LEU A 228 6.98 -15.32 -1.68
C LEU A 228 6.25 -15.99 -2.85
N ARG A 229 5.11 -16.63 -2.57
CA ARG A 229 4.27 -17.29 -3.60
C ARG A 229 2.97 -16.54 -3.84
N LYS A 230 2.46 -16.54 -5.09
CA LYS A 230 1.11 -16.03 -5.43
C LYS A 230 0.03 -16.70 -4.61
N THR A 231 0.18 -18.01 -4.33
CA THR A 231 -0.74 -18.76 -3.46
C THR A 231 -0.87 -18.13 -2.09
N ASP A 232 0.24 -17.63 -1.54
CA ASP A 232 0.36 -17.18 -0.16
C ASP A 232 -0.06 -15.70 -0.06
N VAL A 233 0.19 -14.92 -1.12
CA VAL A 233 -0.47 -13.61 -1.31
C VAL A 233 -1.98 -13.75 -1.35
N VAL A 234 -2.52 -14.64 -2.18
CA VAL A 234 -3.96 -14.88 -2.26
C VAL A 234 -4.49 -15.42 -0.93
N ALA A 235 -3.78 -16.33 -0.27
CA ALA A 235 -4.23 -17.04 0.93
C ALA A 235 -4.13 -16.21 2.23
N LYS A 236 -3.01 -15.51 2.46
CA LYS A 236 -2.65 -14.81 3.70
C LYS A 236 -2.51 -13.29 3.54
N TYR A 237 -1.86 -12.79 2.50
CA TYR A 237 -1.40 -11.38 2.47
C TYR A 237 -2.38 -10.36 1.86
N ASP A 238 -3.17 -10.69 0.84
CA ASP A 238 -4.25 -9.80 0.37
C ASP A 238 -5.43 -9.85 1.35
N LEU A 239 -5.32 -9.01 2.38
CA LEU A 239 -6.35 -8.81 3.38
C LEU A 239 -7.70 -8.38 2.76
N ARG A 240 -7.71 -7.59 1.68
CA ARG A 240 -8.96 -7.12 1.05
C ARG A 240 -9.68 -8.29 0.36
N ALA A 241 -8.98 -9.08 -0.46
CA ALA A 241 -9.55 -10.31 -1.03
C ALA A 241 -9.90 -11.31 0.07
N LEU A 242 -9.10 -11.48 1.12
CA LEU A 242 -9.39 -12.36 2.26
C LEU A 242 -10.75 -12.06 2.92
N LYS A 243 -11.10 -10.79 3.13
CA LYS A 243 -12.42 -10.42 3.67
C LYS A 243 -13.53 -10.59 2.64
N GLY A 244 -13.24 -10.38 1.36
CA GLY A 244 -14.15 -10.75 0.27
C GLY A 244 -14.39 -12.26 0.16
N ARG A 245 -13.37 -13.07 0.47
CA ARG A 245 -13.43 -14.54 0.55
C ARG A 245 -14.17 -14.97 1.81
N HIS A 246 -13.82 -14.54 3.02
CA HIS A 246 -14.59 -14.84 4.24
C HIS A 246 -16.08 -14.44 4.17
N ARG A 247 -16.46 -13.43 3.38
CA ARG A 247 -17.89 -13.13 3.11
C ARG A 247 -18.56 -14.13 2.15
N ARG A 248 -17.84 -14.69 1.18
CA ARG A 248 -18.31 -15.73 0.23
C ARG A 248 -18.24 -17.14 0.82
N ASP A 249 -17.14 -17.47 1.50
CA ASP A 249 -16.81 -18.81 1.98
C ASP A 249 -17.73 -19.27 3.11
N VAL A 250 -18.12 -18.36 4.01
CA VAL A 250 -19.13 -18.66 5.04
C VAL A 250 -20.56 -18.60 4.46
N GLY A 251 -20.73 -18.04 3.25
CA GLY A 251 -22.00 -18.05 2.49
C GLY A 251 -23.13 -17.19 3.08
N LEU A 252 -22.83 -16.38 4.09
CA LEU A 252 -23.83 -15.69 4.89
C LEU A 252 -24.33 -14.39 4.24
N THR A 253 -25.64 -14.18 4.27
CA THR A 253 -26.23 -12.90 3.84
C THR A 253 -25.88 -11.77 4.81
N LYS A 254 -26.10 -10.51 4.37
CA LYS A 254 -25.88 -9.32 5.21
C LYS A 254 -26.69 -9.36 6.52
N ALA A 255 -27.87 -9.96 6.50
CA ALA A 255 -28.72 -10.15 7.68
C ALA A 255 -28.21 -11.26 8.60
N GLU A 256 -27.77 -12.39 8.03
CA GLU A 256 -27.21 -13.53 8.79
C GLU A 256 -25.91 -13.13 9.52
N LEU A 257 -25.05 -12.35 8.87
CA LEU A 257 -23.85 -11.74 9.49
C LEU A 257 -24.20 -10.75 10.61
N ALA A 258 -25.30 -9.99 10.48
CA ALA A 258 -25.76 -9.09 11.54
C ALA A 258 -26.31 -9.85 12.74
N TYR A 259 -27.05 -10.95 12.51
CA TYR A 259 -27.55 -11.84 13.56
C TYR A 259 -26.42 -12.56 14.29
N ALA A 260 -25.44 -13.11 13.58
CA ALA A 260 -24.22 -13.69 14.15
C ALA A 260 -23.54 -12.70 15.10
N LYS A 261 -23.34 -11.46 14.64
CA LYS A 261 -22.73 -10.38 15.43
C LYS A 261 -23.57 -9.95 16.64
N LYS A 262 -24.91 -9.90 16.52
CA LYS A 262 -25.81 -9.58 17.64
C LYS A 262 -25.82 -10.67 18.72
N THR A 263 -25.58 -11.93 18.34
CA THR A 263 -25.69 -13.11 19.22
C THR A 263 -24.35 -13.69 19.66
N GLY A 264 -23.22 -13.01 19.36
CA GLY A 264 -21.86 -13.49 19.62
C GLY A 264 -21.52 -14.85 18.97
N SER A 265 -22.37 -15.36 18.09
CA SER A 265 -22.36 -16.74 17.62
C SER A 265 -21.64 -16.83 16.27
N LYS A 266 -20.55 -17.59 16.19
CA LYS A 266 -19.97 -18.00 14.91
C LYS A 266 -20.99 -18.88 14.18
N LEU A 267 -21.27 -18.57 12.92
CA LEU A 267 -22.20 -19.32 12.08
C LEU A 267 -21.47 -19.96 10.91
N HIS A 268 -21.97 -21.12 10.48
CA HIS A 268 -21.63 -21.76 9.22
C HIS A 268 -22.92 -22.05 8.44
N LYS A 269 -22.85 -21.97 7.11
CA LYS A 269 -23.97 -22.27 6.20
C LYS A 269 -23.70 -23.57 5.48
N ILE A 270 -24.57 -24.56 5.69
CA ILE A 270 -24.44 -25.91 5.15
C ILE A 270 -24.34 -25.87 3.62
N LYS A 271 -23.28 -26.48 3.08
CA LYS A 271 -23.02 -26.67 1.66
C LYS A 271 -23.16 -28.15 1.27
N ASN A 272 -23.08 -28.44 -0.02
CA ASN A 272 -23.03 -29.82 -0.49
C ASN A 272 -21.76 -30.51 0.07
N GLY A 273 -21.89 -31.75 0.53
CA GLY A 273 -20.82 -32.50 1.20
C GLY A 273 -20.59 -32.19 2.70
N ASP A 274 -21.23 -31.18 3.29
CA ASP A 274 -21.10 -30.91 4.73
C ASP A 274 -21.82 -32.00 5.56
N THR A 275 -21.08 -32.67 6.45
CA THR A 275 -21.62 -33.60 7.46
C THR A 275 -21.29 -33.12 8.86
N LEU A 276 -22.07 -33.52 9.87
CA LEU A 276 -21.79 -33.17 11.28
C LEU A 276 -20.38 -33.58 11.72
N GLY A 277 -19.88 -34.73 11.26
CA GLY A 277 -18.52 -35.21 11.54
C GLY A 277 -17.43 -34.38 10.85
N TYR A 278 -17.61 -34.06 9.57
CA TYR A 278 -16.70 -33.17 8.84
C TYR A 278 -16.62 -31.77 9.48
N LEU A 279 -17.78 -31.21 9.84
CA LEU A 279 -17.89 -29.91 10.50
C LEU A 279 -17.28 -29.91 11.91
N ALA A 280 -17.47 -30.99 12.67
CA ALA A 280 -16.83 -31.16 13.97
C ALA A 280 -15.29 -31.12 13.85
N LYS A 281 -14.72 -31.91 12.94
CA LYS A 281 -13.27 -31.92 12.64
C LYS A 281 -12.77 -30.56 12.15
N ARG A 282 -13.48 -29.92 11.21
CA ARG A 282 -13.14 -28.62 10.61
C ARG A 282 -13.10 -27.47 11.61
N TYR A 283 -13.92 -27.54 12.66
CA TYR A 283 -14.05 -26.48 13.65
C TYR A 283 -13.54 -26.86 15.05
N HIS A 284 -12.69 -27.89 15.14
CA HIS A 284 -12.03 -28.35 16.38
C HIS A 284 -13.02 -28.55 17.55
N THR A 285 -14.15 -29.19 17.25
CA THR A 285 -15.27 -29.41 18.18
C THR A 285 -15.82 -30.83 18.01
N THR A 286 -16.82 -31.22 18.80
CA THR A 286 -17.43 -32.56 18.72
C THR A 286 -18.81 -32.52 18.06
N VAL A 287 -19.22 -33.64 17.45
CA VAL A 287 -20.57 -33.83 16.92
C VAL A 287 -21.63 -33.56 18.00
N GLY A 288 -21.39 -34.04 19.23
CA GLY A 288 -22.27 -33.79 20.38
C GLY A 288 -22.38 -32.31 20.75
N ALA A 289 -21.27 -31.57 20.73
CA ALA A 289 -21.27 -30.12 20.98
C ALA A 289 -22.04 -29.35 19.90
N LEU A 290 -21.80 -29.65 18.61
CA LEU A 290 -22.57 -29.07 17.49
C LEU A 290 -24.07 -29.41 17.59
N CYS A 291 -24.41 -30.65 17.94
CA CYS A 291 -25.80 -31.07 18.16
C CYS A 291 -26.46 -30.25 19.29
N LYS A 292 -25.83 -30.19 20.47
CA LYS A 292 -26.32 -29.43 21.63
C LYS A 292 -26.48 -27.94 21.33
N LYS A 293 -25.53 -27.33 20.62
CA LYS A 293 -25.53 -25.88 20.27
C LYS A 293 -26.63 -25.52 19.26
N ASN A 294 -27.13 -26.49 18.49
CA ASN A 294 -28.10 -26.29 17.41
C ASN A 294 -29.46 -26.99 17.61
N LYS A 295 -29.65 -27.67 18.75
CA LYS A 295 -30.82 -28.54 19.03
C LYS A 295 -31.02 -29.64 17.96
N LEU A 296 -29.92 -30.14 17.38
CA LEU A 296 -29.93 -31.26 16.43
C LEU A 296 -29.68 -32.58 17.16
N LYS A 297 -30.05 -33.71 16.53
CA LYS A 297 -29.60 -35.06 16.90
C LYS A 297 -28.39 -35.45 16.03
N PRO A 298 -27.54 -36.41 16.44
CA PRO A 298 -26.46 -36.90 15.57
C PRO A 298 -26.93 -37.48 14.24
N THR A 299 -28.19 -37.92 14.17
CA THR A 299 -28.89 -38.44 12.98
C THR A 299 -29.70 -37.37 12.23
N SER A 300 -29.63 -36.09 12.61
CA SER A 300 -30.39 -35.03 11.92
C SER A 300 -29.78 -34.68 10.56
N THR A 301 -30.56 -34.90 9.49
CA THR A 301 -30.21 -34.48 8.12
C THR A 301 -30.00 -32.97 8.06
N LEU A 302 -28.80 -32.55 7.63
CA LEU A 302 -28.47 -31.15 7.39
C LEU A 302 -29.05 -30.71 6.03
N ARG A 303 -29.80 -29.61 6.01
CA ARG A 303 -30.37 -29.07 4.75
C ARG A 303 -29.40 -28.10 4.10
N LEU A 304 -29.25 -28.15 2.78
CA LEU A 304 -28.43 -27.19 2.03
C LEU A 304 -28.92 -25.75 2.31
N GLY A 305 -27.99 -24.83 2.58
CA GLY A 305 -28.30 -23.45 2.96
C GLY A 305 -28.74 -23.23 4.42
N GLN A 306 -28.94 -24.29 5.21
CA GLN A 306 -29.24 -24.19 6.63
C GLN A 306 -28.09 -23.51 7.39
N LEU A 307 -28.43 -22.75 8.43
CA LEU A 307 -27.45 -22.14 9.33
C LEU A 307 -27.25 -23.02 10.56
N ILE A 308 -26.00 -23.24 10.94
CA ILE A 308 -25.62 -23.82 12.22
C ILE A 308 -24.67 -22.88 12.98
N LYS A 309 -24.79 -22.88 14.29
CA LYS A 309 -23.84 -22.28 15.23
C LYS A 309 -22.64 -23.21 15.39
N ILE A 310 -21.45 -22.63 15.27
CA ILE A 310 -20.15 -23.24 15.53
C ILE A 310 -19.69 -22.80 16.92
#